data_AF-A0A6L3EIJ2-F1
#
_entry.id   AF-A0A6L3EIJ2-F1
#
_cell.length_a   1.000
_cell.length_b   1.000
_cell.length_c   1.000
_cell.angle_alpha   90.00
_cell.angle_beta   90.00
_cell.angle_gamma   90.00
#
_symmetry.space_group_name_H-M   'P 1'
#
loop_
_entity.id
_entity.type
_entity.pdbx_description
1 polymer ?
#
loop_
_entity_poly.entity_id
_entity_poly.type
_entity_poly.pdbx_seq_one_letter_code
_entity_poly.pdbx_strand_id
1 'polypeptide(L)'
;NSFFHFIAWGGENCPDTQTWREFNRAVPGIDLDEDYTNRRHLGNDFLQDRQLMKEGNFTGISGIPNQDIAMWTSMGSIIDRTREVLGASDVAVVEFRRIMVEAARAMEADGRAFGTEEPRIPYTKIASYQGIVSKQTNWRELGAAEEELEATRQTG
;
A
#
# COMPACT_ATOMS: atom_id res chain seq x y z
N ASN A 1 -7.63 3.34 -16.74
CA ASN A 1 -8.60 2.84 -15.75
C ASN A 1 -7.79 2.08 -14.71
N SER A 2 -7.81 2.51 -13.45
CA SER A 2 -7.05 1.86 -12.38
C SER A 2 -8.02 1.05 -11.53
N PHE A 3 -7.71 -0.23 -11.32
CA PHE A 3 -8.55 -1.13 -10.53
C PHE A 3 -7.94 -1.29 -9.14
N PHE A 4 -8.74 -1.11 -8.10
CA PHE A 4 -8.32 -1.30 -6.72
C PHE A 4 -9.13 -2.41 -6.08
N HIS A 5 -8.47 -3.50 -5.68
CA HIS A 5 -9.13 -4.69 -5.16
C HIS A 5 -8.70 -4.96 -3.72
N PHE A 6 -9.69 -5.08 -2.82
CA PHE A 6 -9.48 -5.60 -1.47
C PHE A 6 -9.88 -7.06 -1.43
N ILE A 7 -8.90 -7.94 -1.34
CA ILE A 7 -9.08 -9.39 -1.35
C ILE A 7 -8.67 -9.94 0.02
N ALA A 8 -9.54 -10.73 0.62
CA ALA A 8 -9.23 -11.52 1.79
C ALA A 8 -9.17 -13.01 1.39
N TRP A 9 -8.19 -13.72 1.92
CA TRP A 9 -8.06 -15.17 1.77
C TRP A 9 -7.58 -15.76 3.10
N GLY A 10 -8.12 -16.92 3.50
CA GLY A 10 -7.79 -17.55 4.77
C GLY A 10 -8.72 -18.70 5.15
N GLY A 11 -8.55 -19.21 6.37
CA GLY A 11 -9.37 -20.28 6.95
C GLY A 11 -10.63 -19.77 7.65
N GLU A 12 -11.02 -20.39 8.76
CA GLU A 12 -12.29 -20.14 9.47
C GLU A 12 -12.53 -18.68 9.88
N ASN A 13 -11.46 -17.89 10.08
CA ASN A 13 -11.56 -16.46 10.44
C ASN A 13 -11.65 -15.51 9.24
N CYS A 14 -11.58 -16.02 8.00
CA CYS A 14 -11.74 -15.21 6.80
C CYS A 14 -13.22 -14.86 6.63
N PRO A 15 -13.59 -13.56 6.54
CA PRO A 15 -14.97 -13.18 6.27
C PRO A 15 -15.42 -13.72 4.90
N ASP A 16 -16.71 -14.01 4.77
CA ASP A 16 -17.28 -14.33 3.48
C ASP A 16 -17.23 -13.11 2.53
N THR A 17 -17.39 -13.36 1.24
CA THR A 17 -17.25 -12.32 0.20
C THR A 17 -18.24 -11.17 0.37
N GLN A 18 -19.48 -11.45 0.79
CA GLN A 18 -20.49 -10.41 0.93
C GLN A 18 -20.18 -9.52 2.12
N THR A 19 -19.95 -10.12 3.30
CA THR A 19 -19.55 -9.40 4.51
C THR A 19 -18.30 -8.55 4.26
N TRP A 20 -17.31 -9.10 3.55
CA TRP A 20 -16.08 -8.39 3.24
C TRP A 20 -16.31 -7.19 2.32
N ARG A 21 -17.19 -7.30 1.32
CA ARG A 21 -17.55 -6.18 0.43
C ARG A 21 -18.33 -5.10 1.16
N GLU A 22 -19.28 -5.47 2.01
CA GLU A 22 -20.05 -4.51 2.81
C GLU A 22 -19.15 -3.72 3.76
N PHE A 23 -18.25 -4.41 4.47
CA PHE A 23 -17.25 -3.78 5.33
C PHE A 23 -16.38 -2.77 4.56
N ASN A 24 -15.92 -3.16 3.39
CA ASN A 24 -15.06 -2.35 2.53
C ASN A 24 -15.80 -1.25 1.76
N ARG A 25 -17.13 -1.21 1.79
CA ARG A 25 -17.97 -0.35 0.94
C ARG A 25 -17.62 -0.54 -0.54
N ALA A 26 -17.71 -1.78 -0.98
CA ALA A 26 -17.40 -2.25 -2.33
C ALA A 26 -18.49 -3.19 -2.89
N VAL A 27 -19.76 -2.99 -2.50
CA VAL A 27 -20.88 -3.81 -2.99
C VAL A 27 -21.29 -3.35 -4.41
N PRO A 28 -21.27 -4.23 -5.42
CA PRO A 28 -21.74 -3.90 -6.77
C PRO A 28 -23.20 -3.43 -6.79
N GLY A 29 -23.48 -2.35 -7.53
CA GLY A 29 -24.80 -1.72 -7.61
C GLY A 29 -25.12 -0.75 -6.46
N ILE A 30 -24.35 -0.78 -5.36
CA ILE A 30 -24.52 0.13 -4.22
C ILE A 30 -23.33 1.09 -4.12
N ASP A 31 -22.12 0.54 -3.94
CA ASP A 31 -20.88 1.30 -3.82
C ASP A 31 -20.10 1.34 -5.14
N LEU A 32 -20.24 0.29 -5.96
CA LEU A 32 -19.65 0.18 -7.30
C LEU A 32 -20.73 0.23 -8.38
N ASP A 33 -20.34 0.60 -9.60
CA ASP A 33 -21.18 0.49 -10.78
C ASP A 33 -21.21 -0.96 -11.31
N GLU A 34 -22.04 -1.23 -12.33
CA GLU A 34 -22.21 -2.57 -12.90
C GLU A 34 -20.92 -3.13 -13.51
N ASP A 35 -20.05 -2.24 -13.99
CA ASP A 35 -18.72 -2.55 -14.52
C ASP A 35 -17.62 -2.55 -13.42
N TYR A 36 -18.03 -2.53 -12.15
CA TYR A 36 -17.18 -2.50 -10.97
C TYR A 36 -16.33 -1.22 -10.81
N THR A 37 -16.63 -0.13 -11.53
CA THR A 37 -16.00 1.16 -11.22
C THR A 37 -16.49 1.73 -9.91
N ASN A 38 -15.63 2.49 -9.23
CA ASN A 38 -15.98 3.09 -7.95
C ASN A 38 -16.89 4.30 -8.17
N ARG A 39 -18.04 4.33 -7.49
CA ARG A 39 -18.92 5.50 -7.50
C ARG A 39 -18.31 6.70 -6.79
N ARG A 40 -17.33 6.49 -5.92
CA ARG A 40 -16.55 7.54 -5.25
C ARG A 40 -15.30 7.81 -6.06
N HIS A 41 -15.25 8.97 -6.70
CA HIS A 41 -14.15 9.32 -7.58
C HIS A 41 -13.83 10.81 -7.48
N LEU A 42 -12.69 11.21 -8.05
CA LEU A 42 -12.22 12.60 -7.97
C LEU A 42 -13.27 13.61 -8.47
N GLY A 43 -13.99 13.28 -9.55
CA GLY A 43 -15.01 14.17 -10.14
C GLY A 43 -16.27 14.42 -9.29
N ASN A 44 -16.45 13.71 -8.17
CA ASN A 44 -17.57 13.93 -7.24
C ASN A 44 -17.09 14.07 -5.79
N ASP A 45 -15.84 14.50 -5.61
CA ASP A 45 -15.19 14.65 -4.31
C ASP A 45 -15.32 13.39 -3.43
N PHE A 46 -15.30 12.21 -4.07
CA PHE A 46 -15.44 10.90 -3.42
C PHE A 46 -16.72 10.74 -2.58
N LEU A 47 -17.75 11.55 -2.87
CA LEU A 47 -18.98 11.63 -2.09
C LEU A 47 -18.72 11.91 -0.60
N GLN A 48 -17.74 12.77 -0.32
CA GLN A 48 -17.34 13.17 1.03
C GLN A 48 -18.47 13.90 1.78
N ASP A 49 -18.84 13.37 2.95
CA ASP A 49 -19.87 13.94 3.80
C ASP A 49 -19.27 14.94 4.82
N ARG A 50 -19.54 16.23 4.60
CA ARG A 50 -19.08 17.33 5.47
C ARG A 50 -19.80 17.38 6.81
N GLN A 51 -21.03 16.90 6.89
CA GLN A 51 -21.75 16.86 8.16
C GLN A 51 -21.18 15.77 9.05
N LEU A 52 -20.91 14.58 8.47
CA LEU A 52 -20.24 13.49 9.16
C LEU A 52 -18.85 13.91 9.67
N MET A 53 -18.14 14.77 8.94
CA MET A 53 -16.87 15.34 9.42
C MET A 53 -17.03 16.20 10.67
N LYS A 54 -18.06 17.07 10.70
CA LYS A 54 -18.37 17.91 11.87
C LYS A 54 -18.75 17.07 13.10
N GLU A 55 -19.31 15.89 12.88
CA GLU A 55 -19.72 14.94 13.91
C GLU A 55 -18.58 14.05 14.43
N GLY A 56 -17.36 14.21 13.89
CA GLY A 56 -16.14 13.58 14.42
C GLY A 56 -15.51 12.52 13.51
N ASN A 57 -16.07 12.25 12.33
CA ASN A 57 -15.38 11.45 11.33
C ASN A 57 -14.25 12.26 10.68
N PHE A 58 -13.06 11.70 10.53
CA PHE A 58 -11.93 12.48 10.03
C PHE A 58 -12.03 12.85 8.55
N THR A 59 -12.49 11.92 7.71
CA THR A 59 -12.46 12.07 6.25
C THR A 59 -13.84 12.35 5.65
N GLY A 60 -14.93 12.02 6.35
CA GLY A 60 -16.28 12.05 5.79
C GLY A 60 -16.52 11.01 4.69
N ILE A 61 -15.59 10.07 4.46
CA ILE A 61 -15.66 9.07 3.39
C ILE A 61 -15.85 7.70 4.02
N SER A 62 -16.88 6.97 3.59
CA SER A 62 -17.19 5.64 4.10
C SER A 62 -16.34 4.55 3.45
N GLY A 63 -15.84 3.62 4.27
CA GLY A 63 -14.99 2.51 3.85
C GLY A 63 -13.51 2.89 3.87
N ILE A 64 -12.69 2.05 4.50
CA ILE A 64 -11.23 2.22 4.52
C ILE A 64 -10.65 2.29 3.09
N PRO A 65 -11.03 1.37 2.17
CA PRO A 65 -10.59 1.44 0.77
C PRO A 65 -10.79 2.79 0.09
N ASN A 66 -11.96 3.39 0.31
CA ASN A 66 -12.34 4.62 -0.38
C ASN A 66 -11.59 5.83 0.17
N GLN A 67 -11.18 5.79 1.44
CA GLN A 67 -10.34 6.82 2.04
C GLN A 67 -8.92 6.78 1.44
N ASP A 68 -8.35 5.60 1.27
CA ASP A 68 -7.03 5.43 0.65
C ASP A 68 -7.04 5.83 -0.83
N ILE A 69 -8.07 5.41 -1.58
CA ILE A 69 -8.27 5.80 -2.98
C ILE A 69 -8.36 7.32 -3.11
N ALA A 70 -9.11 7.99 -2.23
CA ALA A 70 -9.21 9.44 -2.24
C ALA A 70 -7.85 10.10 -2.00
N MET A 71 -7.07 9.59 -1.03
CA MET A 71 -5.73 10.08 -0.73
C MET A 71 -4.77 9.93 -1.93
N TRP A 72 -4.77 8.77 -2.59
CA TRP A 72 -3.83 8.51 -3.69
C TRP A 72 -4.19 9.25 -4.97
N THR A 73 -5.46 9.22 -5.36
CA THR A 73 -5.88 9.73 -6.67
C THR A 73 -5.99 11.24 -6.69
N SER A 74 -6.22 11.89 -5.55
CA SER A 74 -6.24 13.36 -5.43
C SER A 74 -4.86 14.01 -5.65
N MET A 75 -3.76 13.26 -5.50
CA MET A 75 -2.42 13.76 -5.83
C MET A 75 -2.19 13.98 -7.33
N GLY A 76 -3.08 13.46 -8.18
CA GLY A 76 -2.93 13.50 -9.64
C GLY A 76 -2.07 12.37 -10.20
N SER A 77 -1.96 12.31 -11.53
CA SER A 77 -1.28 11.23 -12.26
C SER A 77 0.23 11.22 -12.06
N ILE A 78 0.85 12.40 -12.15
CA ILE A 78 2.26 12.63 -11.88
C ILE A 78 2.34 13.93 -11.09
N ILE A 79 2.86 13.82 -9.88
CA ILE A 79 2.94 14.91 -8.93
C ILE A 79 4.32 15.54 -8.98
N ASP A 80 4.34 16.88 -8.99
CA ASP A 80 5.56 17.68 -8.97
C ASP A 80 6.24 17.59 -7.60
N ARG A 81 7.31 16.80 -7.52
CA ARG A 81 8.06 16.55 -6.30
C ARG A 81 8.97 17.70 -5.89
N THR A 82 9.20 18.70 -6.76
CA THR A 82 10.06 19.85 -6.42
C THR A 82 9.47 20.72 -5.31
N ARG A 83 8.17 20.57 -5.07
CA ARG A 83 7.38 21.34 -4.09
C ARG A 83 7.03 20.54 -2.84
N GLU A 84 7.48 19.28 -2.76
CA GLU A 84 7.17 18.39 -1.66
C GLU A 84 8.08 18.69 -0.46
N VAL A 85 7.50 18.82 0.73
CA VAL A 85 8.23 19.02 1.98
C VAL A 85 8.01 17.78 2.84
N LEU A 86 9.06 17.00 3.03
CA LEU A 86 9.01 15.74 3.78
C LEU A 86 9.38 15.96 5.25
N GLY A 87 8.63 15.32 6.14
CA GLY A 87 8.86 15.33 7.58
C GLY A 87 9.71 14.16 8.06
N ALA A 88 10.05 14.15 9.35
CA ALA A 88 10.83 13.09 9.97
C ALA A 88 10.16 11.70 9.89
N SER A 89 8.83 11.64 9.77
CA SER A 89 8.08 10.39 9.58
C SER A 89 8.25 9.77 8.19
N ASP A 90 8.73 10.53 7.21
CA ASP A 90 8.77 10.11 5.80
C ASP A 90 10.07 9.41 5.41
N VAL A 91 10.93 9.07 6.37
CA VAL A 91 12.24 8.44 6.12
C VAL A 91 12.10 7.17 5.27
N ALA A 92 11.10 6.32 5.55
CA ALA A 92 10.86 5.12 4.75
C ALA A 92 10.49 5.45 3.29
N VAL A 93 9.73 6.52 3.06
CA VAL A 93 9.36 6.97 1.71
C VAL A 93 10.58 7.50 0.96
N VAL A 94 11.46 8.25 1.64
CA VAL A 94 12.71 8.77 1.07
C VAL A 94 13.63 7.62 0.64
N GLU A 95 13.86 6.65 1.52
CA GLU A 95 14.72 5.50 1.25
C GLU A 95 14.16 4.63 0.11
N PHE A 96 12.85 4.34 0.14
CA PHE A 96 12.18 3.63 -0.94
C PHE A 96 12.38 4.33 -2.29
N ARG A 97 12.18 5.64 -2.35
CA ARG A 97 12.37 6.42 -3.59
C ARG A 97 13.81 6.39 -4.07
N ARG A 98 14.80 6.47 -3.17
CA ARG A 98 16.22 6.36 -3.55
C ARG A 98 16.49 5.02 -4.22
N ILE A 99 16.06 3.92 -3.60
CA ILE A 99 16.21 2.55 -4.14
C ILE A 99 15.56 2.44 -5.52
N MET A 100 14.33 2.93 -5.68
CA MET A 100 13.61 2.83 -6.95
C MET A 100 14.23 3.68 -8.07
N VAL A 101 14.80 4.85 -7.75
CA VAL A 101 15.52 5.68 -8.73
C VAL A 101 16.82 4.99 -9.17
N GLU A 102 17.57 4.41 -8.23
CA GLU A 102 18.79 3.64 -8.54
C GLU A 102 18.47 2.42 -9.39
N ALA A 103 17.40 1.68 -9.04
CA ALA A 103 16.89 0.55 -9.81
C ALA A 103 16.53 0.93 -11.25
N ALA A 104 15.82 2.04 -11.44
CA ALA A 104 15.43 2.51 -12.77
C ALA A 104 16.66 2.88 -13.63
N ARG A 105 17.67 3.52 -13.02
CA ARG A 105 18.94 3.86 -13.69
C ARG A 105 19.75 2.61 -14.08
N ALA A 106 19.81 1.61 -13.20
CA ALA A 106 20.47 0.34 -13.50
C ALA A 106 19.79 -0.36 -14.69
N MET A 107 18.45 -0.45 -14.64
CA MET A 107 17.65 -1.01 -15.72
C MET A 107 17.88 -0.31 -17.06
N GLU A 108 17.97 1.03 -17.06
CA GLU A 108 18.29 1.80 -18.27
C GLU A 108 19.70 1.54 -18.79
N ALA A 109 20.69 1.44 -17.88
CA ALA A 109 22.09 1.31 -18.24
C ALA A 109 22.47 -0.07 -18.79
N ASP A 110 21.95 -1.13 -18.17
CA ASP A 110 22.38 -2.51 -18.47
C ASP A 110 21.24 -3.54 -18.54
N GLY A 111 19.98 -3.11 -18.43
CA GLY A 111 18.81 -3.98 -18.57
C GLY A 111 18.52 -4.84 -17.34
N ARG A 112 19.21 -4.62 -16.20
CA ARG A 112 18.97 -5.39 -14.97
C ARG A 112 17.84 -4.76 -14.15
N ALA A 113 16.78 -5.54 -13.97
CA ALA A 113 15.67 -5.16 -13.10
C ALA A 113 16.03 -5.44 -11.62
N PHE A 114 15.64 -4.52 -10.73
CA PHE A 114 15.87 -4.70 -9.31
C PHE A 114 15.20 -5.98 -8.77
N GLY A 115 15.94 -6.76 -7.97
CA GLY A 115 15.44 -7.99 -7.36
C GLY A 115 15.36 -9.21 -8.30
N THR A 116 15.91 -9.14 -9.52
CA THR A 116 15.92 -10.28 -10.46
C THR A 116 17.25 -11.00 -10.56
N GLU A 117 18.31 -10.47 -9.95
CA GLU A 117 19.65 -11.09 -9.93
C GLU A 117 19.76 -12.20 -8.89
N GLU A 118 20.48 -13.28 -9.21
CA GLU A 118 20.70 -14.38 -8.27
C GLU A 118 21.90 -14.10 -7.33
N PRO A 119 21.81 -14.46 -6.04
CA PRO A 119 20.67 -15.10 -5.38
C PRO A 119 19.53 -14.10 -5.11
N ARG A 120 18.29 -14.47 -5.45
CA ARG A 120 17.10 -13.65 -5.13
C ARG A 120 16.20 -14.31 -4.10
N ILE A 121 15.56 -13.48 -3.29
CA ILE A 121 14.54 -13.92 -2.34
C ILE A 121 13.27 -14.28 -3.15
N PRO A 122 12.74 -15.51 -3.02
CA PRO A 122 11.50 -15.86 -3.69
C PRO A 122 10.36 -14.93 -3.24
N TYR A 123 9.55 -14.43 -4.18
CA TYR A 123 8.45 -13.51 -3.82
C TYR A 123 7.46 -14.09 -2.80
N THR A 124 7.29 -15.40 -2.75
CA THR A 124 6.45 -16.11 -1.78
C THR A 124 7.02 -16.12 -0.35
N LYS A 125 8.29 -15.72 -0.18
CA LYS A 125 9.00 -15.66 1.10
C LYS A 125 9.04 -14.24 1.68
N ILE A 126 8.85 -13.22 0.84
CA ILE A 126 8.81 -11.82 1.29
C ILE A 126 7.59 -11.64 2.19
N ALA A 127 7.82 -11.15 3.40
CA ALA A 127 6.77 -10.91 4.38
C ALA A 127 6.99 -9.59 5.13
N SER A 128 5.90 -8.95 5.54
CA SER A 128 5.94 -7.83 6.48
C SER A 128 5.71 -8.33 7.90
N TYR A 129 6.41 -7.75 8.87
CA TYR A 129 6.18 -8.01 10.28
C TYR A 129 5.52 -6.81 10.97
N GLN A 130 4.51 -7.09 11.80
CA GLN A 130 3.95 -6.14 12.75
C GLN A 130 3.87 -6.78 14.13
N GLY A 131 4.39 -6.08 15.14
CA GLY A 131 4.34 -6.56 16.52
C GLY A 131 4.86 -5.54 17.52
N ILE A 132 4.46 -5.70 18.78
CA ILE A 132 5.04 -4.95 19.91
C ILE A 132 6.20 -5.80 20.44
N VAL A 133 7.41 -5.27 20.34
CA VAL A 133 8.64 -5.95 20.77
C VAL A 133 9.41 -5.12 21.78
N SER A 134 10.31 -5.77 22.52
CA SER A 134 11.21 -5.07 23.42
C SER A 134 12.19 -4.18 22.65
N LYS A 135 12.72 -3.13 23.29
CA LYS A 135 13.73 -2.26 22.65
C LYS A 135 15.05 -2.97 22.35
N GLN A 136 15.29 -4.11 23.00
CA GLN A 136 16.48 -4.93 22.83
C GLN A 136 16.35 -5.92 21.66
N THR A 137 15.15 -6.07 21.10
CA THR A 137 14.92 -6.98 19.98
C THR A 137 15.59 -6.45 18.72
N ASN A 138 16.40 -7.28 18.06
CA ASN A 138 16.91 -6.95 16.73
C ASN A 138 15.74 -6.99 15.73
N TRP A 139 15.19 -5.82 15.44
CA TRP A 139 14.02 -5.71 14.57
C TRP A 139 14.27 -6.19 13.14
N ARG A 140 15.54 -6.24 12.69
CA ARG A 140 15.90 -6.70 11.34
C ARG A 140 15.68 -8.20 11.12
N GLU A 141 15.55 -8.97 12.20
CA GLU A 141 15.30 -10.40 12.12
C GLU A 141 13.81 -10.77 12.16
N LEU A 142 12.94 -9.78 12.40
CA LEU A 142 11.52 -10.02 12.60
C LEU A 142 10.78 -10.15 11.26
N GLY A 143 10.20 -11.33 11.02
CA GLY A 143 9.48 -11.65 9.79
C GLY A 143 10.36 -11.76 8.54
N ALA A 144 11.69 -11.72 8.71
CA ALA A 144 12.63 -11.96 7.64
C ALA A 144 12.64 -13.45 7.28
N ALA A 145 12.66 -13.76 5.98
CA ALA A 145 12.86 -15.11 5.50
C ALA A 145 14.29 -15.60 5.81
N GLU A 146 14.50 -16.91 5.85
CA GLU A 146 15.84 -17.47 6.09
C GLU A 146 16.83 -17.00 5.01
N GLU A 147 16.38 -16.96 3.77
CA GLU A 147 17.11 -16.46 2.61
C GLU A 147 17.49 -14.97 2.76
N GLU A 148 16.65 -14.16 3.40
CA GLU A 148 16.92 -12.74 3.68
C GLU A 148 17.98 -12.57 4.77
N LEU A 149 17.90 -13.38 5.82
CA LEU A 149 18.87 -13.39 6.90
C LEU A 149 20.25 -13.83 6.42
N GLU A 150 20.31 -14.84 5.53
CA GLU A 150 21.55 -15.29 4.92
C GLU A 150 22.19 -14.21 4.04
N ALA A 151 21.41 -13.55 3.18
CA ALA A 151 21.90 -12.46 2.33
C ALA A 151 22.47 -11.29 3.16
N THR A 152 21.81 -10.95 4.27
CA THR A 152 22.22 -9.87 5.17
C THR A 152 23.51 -10.21 5.92
N ARG A 153 23.76 -11.49 6.26
CA ARG A 153 25.00 -11.95 6.92
C ARG A 153 26.21 -11.96 6.00
N GLN A 154 26.02 -12.04 4.68
CA GLN A 154 27.11 -12.05 3.69
C GLN A 154 27.61 -10.66 3.31
N THR A 155 26.83 -9.61 3.63
CA THR A 155 27.13 -8.20 3.28
C THR A 155 27.65 -7.36 4.44
N GLY A 156 27.80 -7.94 5.65
CA GLY A 156 28.36 -7.30 6.85
C GLY A 156 29.70 -7.88 7.26
#